data_AF-A0A9P9K0T4-F1
#
_entry.id   AF-A0A9P9K0T4-F1
#
_cell.length_a   1.000
_cell.length_b   1.000
_cell.length_c   1.000
_cell.angle_alpha   90.00
_cell.angle_beta   90.00
_cell.angle_gamma   90.00
#
_symmetry.space_group_name_H-M   'P 1'
#
loop_
_entity.id
_entity.type
_entity.pdbx_description
1 polymer ?
#
loop_
_entity_poly.entity_id
_entity_poly.type
_entity_poly.pdbx_seq_one_letter_code
_entity_poly.pdbx_strand_id
1 'polypeptide(L)'
;MKLSFWLLVNLSAVSATSLAADESPSYNVARQDRCTAAEVDRLLFEVDMGTFSRARDARNPPCFDWSSNECSWSPDMPAGFNFIPSCRRHDFGYQNVRSEGRLTEAMRLRIDDAFKMDLYNECGKYRGFSELVSRMFCMGIADIYYAAVRLCGDEICLNFE
;
A
#
# COMPACT_ATOMS: atom_id res chain seq x y z
N MET A 1 -70.97 -55.76 6.02
CA MET A 1 -69.93 -55.23 6.92
C MET A 1 -68.61 -55.29 6.15
N LYS A 2 -68.04 -54.14 5.79
CA LYS A 2 -66.78 -54.00 5.02
C LYS A 2 -65.60 -54.38 5.92
N LEU A 3 -64.51 -54.91 5.34
CA LEU A 3 -63.13 -54.52 5.69
C LEU A 3 -62.14 -55.20 4.73
N SER A 4 -61.71 -54.44 3.72
CA SER A 4 -60.64 -54.77 2.79
C SER A 4 -59.29 -54.58 3.49
N PHE A 5 -58.44 -55.62 3.46
CA PHE A 5 -57.07 -55.58 3.91
C PHE A 5 -56.19 -54.89 2.86
N TRP A 6 -55.62 -53.74 3.20
CA TRP A 6 -54.65 -53.03 2.38
C TRP A 6 -53.25 -53.61 2.63
N LEU A 7 -52.60 -54.11 1.57
CA LEU A 7 -51.16 -54.38 1.59
C LEU A 7 -50.41 -53.04 1.69
N LEU A 8 -49.66 -52.83 2.77
CA LEU A 8 -48.72 -51.73 2.87
C LEU A 8 -47.36 -52.19 2.32
N VAL A 9 -47.03 -51.70 1.13
CA VAL A 9 -45.67 -51.76 0.57
C VAL A 9 -44.82 -50.76 1.36
N ASN A 10 -43.80 -51.25 2.08
CA ASN A 10 -42.80 -50.40 2.69
C ASN A 10 -41.87 -49.85 1.60
N LEU A 11 -42.05 -48.57 1.27
CA LEU A 11 -41.14 -47.82 0.43
C LEU A 11 -40.13 -47.11 1.35
N SER A 12 -38.95 -47.69 1.51
CA SER A 12 -37.84 -47.05 2.21
C SER A 12 -37.39 -45.83 1.41
N ALA A 13 -37.72 -44.62 1.85
CA ALA A 13 -37.19 -43.40 1.26
C ALA A 13 -35.69 -43.32 1.56
N VAL A 14 -34.85 -43.47 0.53
CA VAL A 14 -33.43 -43.12 0.62
C VAL A 14 -33.35 -41.60 0.57
N SER A 15 -33.14 -40.96 1.71
CA SER A 15 -32.86 -39.53 1.76
C SER A 15 -31.52 -39.28 1.09
N ALA A 16 -31.53 -38.79 -0.15
CA ALA A 16 -30.36 -38.18 -0.75
C ALA A 16 -30.07 -36.88 0.01
N THR A 17 -29.11 -36.92 0.93
CA THR A 17 -28.53 -35.71 1.50
C THR A 17 -27.81 -34.98 0.38
N SER A 18 -28.45 -33.96 -0.18
CA SER A 18 -27.77 -32.97 -1.00
C SER A 18 -26.68 -32.33 -0.13
N LEU A 19 -25.41 -32.56 -0.48
CA LEU A 19 -24.34 -31.67 -0.06
C LEU A 19 -24.72 -30.31 -0.66
N ALA A 20 -25.15 -29.38 0.18
CA ALA A 20 -25.15 -27.98 -0.20
C ALA A 20 -23.70 -27.65 -0.55
N ALA A 21 -23.44 -27.37 -1.82
CA ALA A 21 -22.23 -26.65 -2.19
C ALA A 21 -22.28 -25.35 -1.40
N ASP A 22 -21.30 -25.17 -0.51
CA ASP A 22 -21.08 -23.93 0.20
C ASP A 22 -20.79 -22.86 -0.85
N GLU A 23 -21.82 -22.13 -1.24
CA GLU A 23 -21.71 -20.98 -2.12
C GLU A 23 -21.16 -19.84 -1.27
N SER A 24 -19.87 -19.94 -0.94
CA SER A 24 -19.14 -18.92 -0.20
C SER A 24 -19.31 -17.60 -0.94
N PRO A 25 -19.94 -16.56 -0.34
CA PRO A 25 -20.12 -15.30 -1.00
C PRO A 25 -18.75 -14.68 -1.27
N SER A 26 -18.31 -14.74 -2.53
CA SER A 26 -17.60 -13.68 -3.20
C SER A 26 -16.53 -12.93 -2.39
N TYR A 27 -15.62 -13.65 -1.72
CA TYR A 27 -14.49 -13.00 -1.07
C TYR A 27 -13.65 -12.22 -2.10
N ASN A 28 -13.51 -12.76 -3.32
CA ASN A 28 -12.64 -12.20 -4.34
C ASN A 28 -13.16 -10.92 -4.99
N VAL A 29 -14.48 -10.69 -5.07
CA VAL A 29 -15.02 -9.45 -5.67
C VAL A 29 -14.82 -8.28 -4.72
N ALA A 30 -15.13 -8.44 -3.42
CA ALA A 30 -14.88 -7.39 -2.42
C ALA A 30 -13.38 -7.05 -2.23
N ARG A 31 -12.48 -8.02 -2.50
CA ARG A 31 -11.02 -7.80 -2.48
C ARG A 31 -10.52 -7.04 -3.72
N GLN A 32 -11.12 -7.26 -4.90
CA GLN A 32 -10.77 -6.56 -6.14
C GLN A 32 -11.34 -5.15 -6.19
N ASP A 33 -12.46 -4.88 -5.52
CA ASP A 33 -13.10 -3.55 -5.45
C ASP A 33 -12.20 -2.46 -4.84
N ARG A 34 -11.13 -2.85 -4.14
CA ARG A 34 -10.18 -1.92 -3.50
C ARG A 34 -8.97 -1.57 -4.36
N CYS A 35 -8.75 -2.27 -5.48
CA CYS A 35 -7.62 -2.08 -6.37
C CYS A 35 -7.87 -0.94 -7.37
N THR A 36 -8.14 0.26 -6.85
CA THR A 36 -8.52 1.42 -7.66
C THR A 36 -7.47 2.51 -7.58
N ALA A 37 -7.38 3.35 -8.61
CA ALA A 37 -6.56 4.55 -8.59
C ALA A 37 -6.89 5.47 -7.39
N ALA A 38 -8.16 5.48 -6.98
CA ALA A 38 -8.60 6.20 -5.79
C ALA A 38 -7.98 5.65 -4.48
N GLU A 39 -7.85 4.33 -4.35
CA GLU A 39 -7.18 3.74 -3.19
C GLU A 39 -5.67 3.99 -3.22
N VAL A 40 -5.03 3.97 -4.39
CA VAL A 40 -3.63 4.40 -4.53
C VAL A 40 -3.47 5.86 -4.08
N ASP A 41 -4.33 6.75 -4.56
CA ASP A 41 -4.31 8.17 -4.18
C ASP A 41 -4.57 8.38 -2.69
N ARG A 42 -5.50 7.61 -2.09
CA ARG A 42 -5.75 7.63 -0.65
C ARG A 42 -4.51 7.22 0.14
N LEU A 43 -3.85 6.14 -0.27
CA LEU A 43 -2.64 5.62 0.37
C LEU A 43 -1.43 6.55 0.23
N LEU A 44 -1.35 7.31 -0.87
CA LEU A 44 -0.29 8.29 -1.12
C LEU A 44 -0.49 9.61 -0.40
N PHE A 45 -1.71 10.15 -0.44
CA PHE A 45 -1.93 11.57 -0.17
C PHE A 45 -2.83 11.86 1.03
N GLU A 46 -3.60 10.89 1.51
CA GLU A 46 -4.62 11.14 2.54
C GLU A 46 -4.28 10.48 3.88
N VAL A 47 -3.66 9.31 3.86
CA VAL A 47 -3.35 8.58 5.10
C VAL A 47 -2.05 9.02 5.74
N ASP A 48 -1.97 8.86 7.07
CA ASP A 48 -0.72 8.99 7.79
C ASP A 48 0.24 7.83 7.47
N MET A 49 1.54 8.06 7.71
CA MET A 49 2.60 7.08 7.44
C MET A 49 2.41 5.76 8.21
N GLY A 50 1.83 5.78 9.41
CA GLY A 50 1.54 4.58 10.18
C GLY A 50 0.45 3.73 9.52
N THR A 51 -0.60 4.36 9.00
CA THR A 51 -1.65 3.70 8.22
C THR A 51 -1.12 3.13 6.91
N PHE A 52 -0.30 3.89 6.17
CA PHE A 52 0.38 3.38 4.98
C PHE A 52 1.28 2.18 5.29
N SER A 53 2.13 2.29 6.32
CA SER A 53 3.05 1.22 6.71
C SER A 53 2.31 -0.07 7.06
N ARG A 54 1.19 0.02 7.79
CA ARG A 54 0.34 -1.15 8.08
C ARG A 54 -0.23 -1.79 6.81
N ALA A 55 -0.69 -0.99 5.85
CA ALA A 55 -1.22 -1.50 4.58
C ALA A 55 -0.12 -2.20 3.77
N ARG A 56 1.07 -1.60 3.72
CA ARG A 56 2.26 -2.13 3.07
C ARG A 56 2.73 -3.45 3.69
N ASP A 57 2.89 -3.48 5.02
CA ASP A 57 3.35 -4.67 5.74
C ASP A 57 2.36 -5.83 5.58
N ALA A 58 1.06 -5.53 5.51
CA ALA A 58 0.01 -6.49 5.22
C ALA A 58 -0.14 -6.84 3.73
N ARG A 59 0.56 -6.11 2.83
CA ARG A 59 0.37 -6.16 1.36
C ARG A 59 -1.11 -6.13 0.97
N ASN A 60 -1.83 -5.16 1.50
CA ASN A 60 -3.28 -5.08 1.36
C ASN A 60 -3.71 -3.70 0.88
N PRO A 61 -4.33 -3.57 -0.32
CA PRO A 61 -4.73 -4.64 -1.24
C PRO A 61 -3.57 -5.42 -1.90
N PRO A 62 -3.69 -6.75 -2.11
CA PRO A 62 -2.59 -7.58 -2.63
C PRO A 62 -2.29 -7.42 -4.13
N CYS A 63 -3.17 -6.72 -4.84
CA CYS A 63 -3.06 -6.42 -6.27
C CYS A 63 -2.09 -5.27 -6.59
N PHE A 64 -1.79 -4.41 -5.61
CA PHE A 64 -0.85 -3.32 -5.81
C PHE A 64 0.59 -3.83 -5.77
N ASP A 65 1.45 -3.10 -6.47
CA ASP A 65 2.89 -3.30 -6.36
C ASP A 65 3.37 -2.70 -5.03
N TRP A 66 3.75 -3.58 -4.10
CA TRP A 66 4.34 -3.22 -2.82
C TRP A 66 5.86 -3.36 -2.81
N SER A 67 6.49 -3.69 -3.94
CA SER A 67 7.93 -3.80 -4.03
C SER A 67 8.59 -2.44 -3.78
N SER A 68 9.80 -2.47 -3.24
CA SER A 68 10.57 -1.27 -2.90
C SER A 68 12.01 -1.69 -2.74
N ASN A 69 12.90 -0.86 -3.24
CA ASN A 69 14.34 -0.90 -2.98
C ASN A 69 14.73 0.15 -1.93
N GLU A 70 13.76 0.56 -1.09
CA GLU A 70 13.89 1.54 -0.02
C GLU A 70 14.43 2.86 -0.56
N CYS A 71 15.48 3.43 0.01
CA CYS A 71 15.98 4.71 -0.49
C CYS A 71 16.93 4.57 -1.70
N SER A 72 16.89 3.40 -2.37
CA SER A 72 17.59 3.06 -3.61
C SER A 72 19.11 3.29 -3.54
N TRP A 73 19.52 4.52 -3.85
CA TRP A 73 20.91 4.96 -4.05
C TRP A 73 21.36 5.94 -2.97
N SER A 74 20.46 6.28 -2.06
CA SER A 74 20.72 7.14 -0.91
C SER A 74 20.73 6.29 0.38
N PRO A 75 21.53 6.65 1.39
CA PRO A 75 21.60 5.87 2.62
C PRO A 75 20.24 5.78 3.34
N ASP A 76 19.68 4.59 3.57
CA ASP A 76 18.36 4.41 4.20
C ASP A 76 18.17 5.12 5.55
N MET A 77 19.25 5.23 6.32
CA MET A 77 19.31 5.94 7.59
C MET A 77 20.41 7.02 7.59
N PRO A 78 20.23 8.13 6.87
CA PRO A 78 21.28 9.14 6.80
C PRO A 78 21.42 9.79 8.18
N ALA A 79 22.61 9.67 8.78
CA ALA A 79 22.89 10.14 10.14
C ALA A 79 21.92 9.60 11.23
N GLY A 80 21.29 8.44 11.00
CA GLY A 80 20.36 7.80 11.93
C GLY A 80 18.89 8.23 11.82
N PHE A 81 18.53 9.07 10.84
CA PHE A 81 17.14 9.43 10.56
C PHE A 81 16.43 8.29 9.79
N ASN A 82 15.25 7.84 10.20
CA ASN A 82 14.60 6.71 9.54
C ASN A 82 13.78 7.16 8.32
N PHE A 83 14.40 7.24 7.14
CA PHE A 83 13.72 7.67 5.90
C PHE A 83 13.06 6.53 5.13
N ILE A 84 13.30 5.27 5.53
CA ILE A 84 12.76 4.06 4.90
C ILE A 84 11.24 4.12 4.68
N PRO A 85 10.39 4.51 5.67
CA PRO A 85 8.94 4.56 5.44
C PRO A 85 8.54 5.54 4.34
N SER A 86 9.22 6.70 4.27
CA SER A 86 8.99 7.72 3.24
C SER A 86 9.38 7.20 1.85
N CYS A 87 10.57 6.59 1.73
CA CYS A 87 11.05 6.02 0.46
C CYS A 87 10.10 4.91 -0.02
N ARG A 88 9.66 4.02 0.88
CA ARG A 88 8.68 2.97 0.58
C ARG A 88 7.33 3.50 0.08
N ARG A 89 6.90 4.69 0.51
CA ARG A 89 5.66 5.33 0.04
C ARG A 89 5.84 6.01 -1.30
N HIS A 90 7.00 6.61 -1.52
CA HIS A 90 7.41 7.16 -2.82
C HIS A 90 7.45 6.09 -3.91
N ASP A 91 8.13 4.96 -3.65
CA ASP A 91 8.21 3.79 -4.53
C ASP A 91 6.82 3.23 -4.87
N PHE A 92 5.95 3.10 -3.86
CA PHE A 92 4.57 2.64 -4.05
C PHE A 92 3.84 3.56 -5.03
N GLY A 93 4.03 4.88 -4.90
CA GLY A 93 3.45 5.85 -5.79
C GLY A 93 3.93 5.66 -7.23
N TYR A 94 5.23 5.72 -7.45
CA TYR A 94 5.77 5.63 -8.80
C TYR A 94 5.36 4.37 -9.53
N GLN A 95 5.43 3.21 -8.89
CA GLN A 95 5.11 1.94 -9.54
C GLN A 95 3.63 1.81 -9.87
N ASN A 96 2.74 2.08 -8.91
CA ASN A 96 1.31 1.89 -9.12
C ASN A 96 0.73 2.97 -10.07
N VAL A 97 1.12 4.23 -9.90
CA VAL A 97 0.72 5.33 -10.79
C VAL A 97 1.22 5.10 -12.23
N ARG A 98 2.44 4.55 -12.39
CA ARG A 98 3.00 4.17 -13.71
C ARG A 98 2.21 3.02 -14.33
N SER A 99 1.88 1.99 -13.56
CA SER A 99 1.08 0.85 -14.02
C SER A 99 -0.33 1.24 -14.46
N GLU A 100 -0.89 2.27 -13.83
CA GLU A 100 -2.20 2.85 -14.17
C GLU A 100 -2.14 3.81 -15.38
N GLY A 101 -0.95 4.05 -15.95
CA GLY A 101 -0.76 4.92 -17.13
C GLY A 101 -0.95 6.41 -16.87
N ARG A 102 -0.86 6.84 -15.61
CA ARG A 102 -1.16 8.23 -15.18
C ARG A 102 0.05 8.98 -14.58
N LEU A 103 1.26 8.45 -14.74
CA LEU A 103 2.50 9.10 -14.29
C LEU A 103 2.89 10.26 -15.21
N THR A 104 2.16 11.37 -15.10
CA THR A 104 2.48 12.66 -15.72
C THR A 104 3.50 13.42 -14.88
N GLU A 105 4.15 14.44 -15.45
CA GLU A 105 5.02 15.37 -14.70
C GLU A 105 4.33 15.99 -13.47
N ALA A 106 3.06 16.36 -13.61
CA ALA A 106 2.29 16.93 -12.51
C ALA A 106 2.01 15.89 -11.41
N MET A 107 1.71 14.64 -11.78
CA MET A 107 1.55 13.56 -10.82
C MET A 107 2.88 13.20 -10.15
N ARG A 108 3.98 13.18 -10.92
CA ARG A 108 5.34 12.97 -10.40
C ARG A 108 5.69 14.01 -9.34
N LEU A 109 5.50 15.30 -9.67
CA LEU A 109 5.71 16.39 -8.72
C LEU A 109 4.88 16.20 -7.44
N ARG A 110 3.60 15.81 -7.57
CA ARG A 110 2.73 15.56 -6.41
C ARG A 110 3.23 14.40 -5.53
N ILE A 111 3.76 13.34 -6.13
CA ILE A 111 4.37 12.21 -5.39
C ILE A 111 5.65 12.66 -4.69
N ASP A 112 6.52 13.40 -5.39
CA ASP A 112 7.77 13.91 -4.82
C ASP A 112 7.52 14.91 -3.67
N ASP A 113 6.48 15.75 -3.78
CA ASP A 113 6.07 16.69 -2.72
C ASP A 113 5.52 15.94 -1.49
N ALA A 114 4.74 14.87 -1.70
CA ALA A 114 4.27 14.00 -0.62
C ALA A 114 5.43 13.30 0.08
N PHE A 115 6.44 12.86 -0.68
CA PHE A 115 7.67 12.29 -0.15
C PHE A 115 8.43 13.30 0.72
N LYS A 116 8.63 14.54 0.24
CA LYS A 116 9.25 15.60 1.05
C LYS A 116 8.50 15.82 2.36
N MET A 117 7.17 15.88 2.31
CA MET A 117 6.34 16.05 3.49
C MET A 117 6.55 14.91 4.51
N ASP A 118 6.71 13.67 4.05
CA ASP A 118 6.98 12.53 4.94
C ASP A 118 8.35 12.59 5.60
N LEU A 119 9.38 12.94 4.84
CA LEU A 119 10.72 13.18 5.40
C LEU A 119 10.66 14.27 6.49
N TYR A 120 9.93 15.35 6.24
CA TYR A 120 9.75 16.43 7.22
C TYR A 120 8.95 15.99 8.44
N ASN A 121 7.96 15.11 8.27
CA ASN A 121 7.21 14.52 9.37
C ASN A 121 8.11 13.63 10.25
N GLU A 122 9.03 12.87 9.65
CA GLU A 122 10.07 12.14 10.39
C GLU A 122 10.95 13.11 11.18
N CYS A 123 11.43 14.17 10.54
CA CYS A 123 12.22 15.21 11.20
C CYS A 123 11.45 15.92 12.34
N GLY A 124 10.12 15.98 12.26
CA GLY A 124 9.25 16.54 13.29
C GLY A 124 9.19 15.73 14.59
N LYS A 125 9.74 14.51 14.61
CA LYS A 125 9.86 13.67 15.82
C LYS A 125 10.97 14.14 16.76
N TYR A 126 12.00 14.82 16.22
CA TYR A 126 13.09 15.41 16.99
C TYR A 126 12.60 16.71 17.66
N ARG A 127 12.19 16.60 18.92
CA ARG A 127 11.54 17.67 19.71
C ARG A 127 12.34 18.00 20.96
N GLY A 128 12.23 19.26 21.38
CA GLY A 128 12.93 19.78 22.57
C GLY A 128 14.20 20.56 22.20
N PHE A 129 14.72 21.31 23.18
CA PHE A 129 15.88 22.19 22.95
C PHE A 129 17.15 21.42 22.57
N SER A 130 17.34 20.23 23.14
CA SER A 130 18.49 19.35 22.85
C SER A 130 18.47 18.75 21.44
N GLU A 131 17.28 18.57 20.84
CA GLU A 131 17.11 17.91 19.53
C GLU A 131 16.93 18.90 18.38
N LEU A 132 16.99 20.21 18.64
CA LEU A 132 16.79 21.24 17.61
C LEU A 132 17.82 21.11 16.48
N VAL A 133 19.07 20.80 16.83
CA VAL A 133 20.16 20.60 15.85
C VAL A 133 19.88 19.36 14.99
N SER A 134 19.48 18.24 15.61
CA SER A 134 19.08 17.00 14.92
C SER A 134 17.95 17.27 13.93
N ARG A 135 16.92 18.02 14.34
CA ARG A 135 15.79 18.38 13.48
C ARG A 135 16.23 19.21 12.27
N MET A 136 17.04 20.24 12.47
CA MET A 136 17.52 21.09 11.37
C MET A 136 18.38 20.29 10.39
N PHE A 137 19.25 19.42 10.91
CA PHE A 137 20.08 18.55 10.09
C PHE A 137 19.26 17.53 9.29
N CYS A 138 18.27 16.91 9.93
CA CYS A 138 17.31 16.03 9.27
C CYS A 138 16.58 16.72 8.12
N MET A 139 16.08 17.95 8.35
CA MET A 139 15.40 18.73 7.31
C MET A 139 16.33 19.08 6.14
N GLY A 140 17.60 19.42 6.42
CA GLY A 140 18.59 19.66 5.37
C GLY A 140 18.87 18.42 4.51
N ILE A 141 18.94 17.24 5.14
CA ILE A 141 19.07 15.98 4.39
C ILE A 141 17.78 15.69 3.61
N ALA A 142 16.60 15.94 4.19
CA ALA A 142 15.33 15.77 3.49
C ALA A 142 15.22 16.63 2.22
N ASP A 143 15.73 17.86 2.25
CA ASP A 143 15.83 18.72 1.08
C ASP A 143 16.74 18.14 -0.02
N ILE A 144 17.86 17.52 0.36
CA ILE A 144 18.76 16.84 -0.60
C ILE A 144 18.05 15.65 -1.26
N TYR A 145 17.33 14.85 -0.48
CA TYR A 145 16.56 13.70 -1.00
C TYR A 145 15.47 14.15 -1.96
N TYR A 146 14.72 15.19 -1.60
CA TYR A 146 13.72 15.78 -2.49
C TYR A 146 14.35 16.31 -3.79
N ALA A 147 15.46 17.05 -3.69
CA ALA A 147 16.14 17.56 -4.88
C ALA A 147 16.60 16.43 -5.81
N ALA A 148 17.11 15.33 -5.26
CA ALA A 148 17.52 14.17 -6.04
C ALA A 148 16.35 13.54 -6.83
N VAL A 149 15.21 13.26 -6.17
CA VAL A 149 14.04 12.69 -6.88
C VAL A 149 13.42 13.67 -7.89
N ARG A 150 13.50 14.98 -7.64
CA ARG A 150 13.05 16.00 -8.62
C ARG A 150 13.91 16.04 -9.88
N LEU A 151 15.21 15.76 -9.76
CA LEU A 151 16.15 15.72 -10.87
C LEU A 151 16.10 14.39 -11.63
N CYS A 152 15.97 13.26 -10.92
CA CYS A 152 16.22 11.93 -11.47
C CYS A 152 15.01 10.98 -11.45
N GLY A 153 13.93 11.33 -10.74
CA GLY A 153 12.85 10.38 -10.43
C GLY A 153 13.34 9.23 -9.56
N ASP A 154 13.01 7.99 -9.94
CA ASP A 154 13.46 6.75 -9.26
C ASP A 154 14.80 6.23 -9.78
N GLU A 155 15.44 6.90 -10.74
CA GLU A 155 16.66 6.44 -11.40
C GLU A 155 17.95 6.96 -10.72
N ILE A 156 19.09 6.37 -11.11
CA ILE A 156 20.43 6.75 -10.62
C ILE A 156 20.81 8.16 -11.10
N CYS A 157 21.09 9.07 -10.16
CA CYS A 157 21.64 10.41 -10.44
C CYS A 157 23.15 10.45 -10.78
N LEU A 158 23.80 9.33 -11.12
CA LEU A 158 25.26 9.25 -11.33
C LEU A 158 25.71 9.36 -12.79
N ASN A 159 24.82 9.70 -13.72
CA ASN A 159 25.16 9.95 -15.13
C ASN A 159 25.02 11.44 -15.50
N PHE A 160 25.67 12.33 -14.75
CA PHE A 160 26.00 13.65 -15.27
C PHE A 160 27.34 13.53 -16.05
N GLU A 161 27.25 13.23 -17.34
CA GLU A 161 28.29 13.63 -18.31
C GLU A 161 27.95 15.01 -18.89
#